data_AF-A0A5J4TP48-F1
#
_entry.id   AF-A0A5J4TP48-F1
#
_cell.length_a   1.000
_cell.length_b   1.000
_cell.length_c   1.000
_cell.angle_alpha   90.00
_cell.angle_beta   90.00
_cell.angle_gamma   90.00
#
_symmetry.space_group_name_H-M   'P 1'
#
loop_
_entity.id
_entity.type
_entity.pdbx_description
1 polymer ?
#
loop_
_entity_poly.entity_id
_entity_poly.type
_entity_poly.pdbx_seq_one_letter_code
_entity_poly.pdbx_strand_id
1 'polypeptide(L)'
;MGKEICQQQDLSPQRIYGVEFPLYGLDSLIQRVWLDISILGEENVDFFNANNASYKFIFTAVRNDLRSGIMQLTELIYEDTAKEIAAAQTGVIIMSVGTASIIIISILVNQIGIYYTLRNILNYTARLYDLLDIDEDAKEIEFKSTALTNLHWLDNGRKACFDEADEVIDTINKNKRADTLKTAYKGMLNVLYNEFQNEDKEIRELESENLIQADEADEHIQAHVLMRQRLSMVMSLLTSKDIATRTVAKREIIAVFEGHFSTMDMQLAKAIHKKIKDRELEVDNALKLEDEQEDEDEKDDDEDEDEEDEDEEEDEKGQEDEQQYNNNIANEYDVEDYTGFI
;
A
#
# COMPACT_ATOMS: atom_id res chain seq x y z
N MET A 1 -53.53 -10.08 76.31
CA MET A 1 -53.06 -9.70 74.96
C MET A 1 -52.29 -8.40 75.12
N GLY A 2 -51.01 -8.24 74.80
CA GLY A 2 -49.90 -9.12 74.46
C GLY A 2 -48.65 -8.31 74.81
N LYS A 3 -47.68 -8.93 75.49
CA LYS A 3 -46.48 -8.28 76.04
C LYS A 3 -45.63 -7.68 74.92
N GLU A 4 -45.23 -6.41 75.08
CA GLU A 4 -44.09 -5.84 74.38
C GLU A 4 -42.82 -6.56 74.85
N ILE A 5 -42.24 -7.38 73.97
CA ILE A 5 -40.91 -7.93 74.14
C ILE A 5 -39.96 -6.95 73.45
N CYS A 6 -39.30 -6.15 74.27
CA CYS A 6 -38.13 -5.37 73.87
C CYS A 6 -37.01 -6.37 73.51
N GLN A 7 -36.85 -6.69 72.22
CA GLN A 7 -35.67 -7.39 71.74
C GLN A 7 -34.50 -6.40 71.77
N GLN A 8 -33.72 -6.43 72.85
CA GLN A 8 -32.34 -5.98 72.79
C GLN A 8 -31.62 -6.89 71.79
N GLN A 9 -31.31 -6.36 70.62
CA GLN A 9 -30.31 -6.97 69.75
C GLN A 9 -28.99 -6.99 70.52
N ASP A 10 -28.51 -8.18 70.85
CA ASP A 10 -27.13 -8.42 71.25
C ASP A 10 -26.21 -7.93 70.13
N LEU A 11 -25.74 -6.69 70.24
CA LEU A 11 -24.53 -6.24 69.56
C LEU A 11 -23.35 -6.90 70.28
N SER A 12 -23.21 -8.22 70.12
CA SER A 12 -21.93 -8.88 70.36
C SER A 12 -20.92 -8.19 69.44
N PRO A 13 -19.85 -7.57 69.96
CA PRO A 13 -18.81 -7.03 69.08
C PRO A 13 -18.37 -8.17 68.18
N GLN A 14 -18.40 -7.94 66.86
CA GLN A 14 -17.82 -8.86 65.88
C GLN A 14 -16.34 -9.02 66.26
N ARG A 15 -16.05 -10.01 67.10
CA ARG A 15 -14.70 -10.42 67.41
C ARG A 15 -14.16 -11.00 66.11
N ILE A 16 -13.20 -10.31 65.51
CA ILE A 16 -12.46 -10.84 64.37
C ILE A 16 -11.62 -11.99 64.95
N TYR A 17 -12.14 -13.21 64.86
CA TYR A 17 -11.39 -14.42 65.20
C TYR A 17 -10.36 -14.64 64.10
N GLY A 18 -9.20 -14.00 64.23
CA GLY A 18 -8.09 -14.11 63.28
C GLY A 18 -6.71 -14.28 63.90
N VAL A 19 -6.60 -14.23 65.24
CA VAL A 19 -5.31 -14.43 65.91
C VAL A 19 -5.12 -15.93 66.12
N GLU A 20 -4.20 -16.53 65.35
CA GLU A 20 -3.80 -17.92 65.55
C GLU A 20 -3.03 -18.04 66.88
N PHE A 21 -3.44 -19.01 67.70
CA PHE A 21 -2.71 -19.36 68.91
C PHE A 21 -1.44 -20.15 68.52
N PRO A 22 -0.30 -19.93 69.21
CA PRO A 22 -0.19 -19.34 70.54
C PRO A 22 0.15 -17.83 70.56
N LEU A 23 -0.52 -17.09 71.46
CA LEU A 23 -0.11 -15.75 71.87
C LEU A 23 1.21 -15.86 72.66
N TYR A 24 2.33 -15.49 72.03
CA TYR A 24 3.65 -15.53 72.65
C TYR A 24 3.65 -14.76 73.98
N GLY A 25 4.02 -15.44 75.07
CA GLY A 25 4.07 -14.88 76.43
C GLY A 25 2.85 -15.17 77.32
N LEU A 26 1.71 -15.57 76.76
CA LEU A 26 0.52 -15.95 77.55
C LEU A 26 0.76 -17.22 78.38
N ASP A 27 1.39 -18.23 77.78
CA ASP A 27 1.73 -19.48 78.48
C ASP A 27 2.71 -19.26 79.65
N SER A 28 3.66 -18.34 79.47
CA SER A 28 4.61 -17.95 80.53
C SER A 28 3.92 -17.25 81.69
N LEU A 29 2.95 -16.36 81.39
CA LEU A 29 2.12 -15.71 82.41
C LEU A 29 1.23 -16.71 83.15
N ILE A 30 0.59 -17.62 82.41
CA ILE A 30 -0.24 -18.69 82.98
C ILE A 30 0.60 -19.58 83.91
N GLN A 31 1.77 -20.03 83.47
CA GLN A 31 2.66 -20.86 84.29
C GLN A 31 3.13 -20.14 85.56
N ARG A 32 3.43 -18.84 85.48
CA ARG A 32 3.84 -18.05 86.66
C ARG A 32 2.70 -17.89 87.67
N VAL A 33 1.50 -17.59 87.20
CA VAL A 33 0.31 -17.48 88.05
C VAL A 33 -0.07 -18.83 88.65
N TRP A 34 0.03 -19.92 87.88
CA TRP A 34 -0.18 -21.27 88.40
C TRP A 34 0.86 -21.67 89.45
N LEU A 35 2.12 -21.27 89.28
CA LEU A 35 3.17 -21.50 90.27
C LEU A 35 2.83 -20.77 91.58
N ASP A 36 2.45 -19.50 91.53
CA ASP A 36 2.08 -18.72 92.72
C ASP A 36 0.82 -19.29 93.41
N ILE A 37 -0.16 -19.77 92.64
CA ILE A 37 -1.35 -20.45 93.16
C ILE A 37 -1.01 -21.83 93.75
N SER A 38 -0.06 -22.56 93.16
CA SER A 38 0.38 -23.85 93.69
C SER A 38 1.10 -23.70 95.03
N ILE A 39 1.90 -22.63 95.19
CA ILE A 39 2.53 -22.26 96.46
C ILE A 39 1.46 -21.95 97.52
N LEU A 40 0.36 -21.30 97.14
CA LEU A 40 -0.80 -21.10 98.03
C LEU A 40 -1.52 -22.41 98.40
N GLY A 41 -1.54 -23.40 97.50
CA GLY A 41 -2.19 -24.70 97.72
C GLY A 41 -1.43 -25.65 98.64
N GLU A 42 -0.12 -25.46 98.79
CA GLU A 42 0.74 -26.27 99.68
C GLU A 42 0.80 -25.73 101.12
N GLU A 43 0.33 -24.49 101.37
CA GLU A 43 0.27 -23.90 102.71
C GLU A 43 -0.96 -24.41 103.50
N ASN A 44 -0.79 -24.61 104.80
CA ASN A 44 -1.79 -25.22 105.69
C ASN A 44 -3.06 -24.35 105.80
N VAL A 45 -4.21 -24.90 105.40
CA VAL A 45 -5.50 -24.18 105.22
C VAL A 45 -5.97 -23.46 106.49
N ASP A 46 -5.56 -23.93 107.66
CA ASP A 46 -5.94 -23.34 108.96
C ASP A 46 -5.27 -21.98 109.26
N PHE A 47 -4.22 -21.60 108.52
CA PHE A 47 -3.54 -20.30 108.63
C PHE A 47 -3.90 -19.30 107.52
N PHE A 48 -4.80 -19.68 106.61
CA PHE A 48 -5.34 -18.82 105.55
C PHE A 48 -6.38 -17.85 106.11
N ASN A 49 -5.90 -16.78 106.73
CA ASN A 49 -6.73 -15.64 107.09
C ASN A 49 -6.31 -14.44 106.24
N ALA A 50 -7.26 -13.61 105.81
CA ALA A 50 -7.02 -12.35 105.10
C ALA A 50 -6.06 -11.38 105.83
N ASN A 51 -5.80 -11.62 107.12
CA ASN A 51 -4.84 -10.88 107.94
C ASN A 51 -3.40 -11.43 107.92
N ASN A 52 -3.14 -12.60 107.33
CA ASN A 52 -1.81 -13.20 107.26
C ASN A 52 -0.92 -12.45 106.25
N ALA A 53 0.30 -12.12 106.66
CA ALA A 53 1.27 -11.39 105.84
C ALA A 53 1.72 -12.19 104.61
N SER A 54 1.86 -13.51 104.72
CA SER A 54 2.23 -14.40 103.60
C SER A 54 1.13 -14.42 102.53
N TYR A 55 -0.13 -14.54 102.96
CA TYR A 55 -1.29 -14.47 102.07
C TYR A 55 -1.34 -13.12 101.33
N LYS A 56 -1.16 -11.99 102.05
CA LYS A 56 -1.14 -10.66 101.43
C LYS A 56 0.02 -10.49 100.47
N PHE A 57 1.20 -11.03 100.79
CA PHE A 57 2.38 -10.95 99.94
C PHE A 57 2.17 -11.71 98.64
N ILE A 58 1.77 -12.98 98.71
CA ILE A 58 1.54 -13.81 97.52
C ILE A 58 0.38 -13.25 96.69
N PHE A 59 -0.73 -12.83 97.32
CA PHE A 59 -1.83 -12.20 96.60
C PHE A 59 -1.42 -10.90 95.89
N THR A 60 -0.53 -10.11 96.51
CA THR A 60 0.01 -8.88 95.89
C THR A 60 0.99 -9.21 94.77
N ALA A 61 1.82 -10.25 94.93
CA ALA A 61 2.73 -10.74 93.90
C ALA A 61 1.94 -11.23 92.68
N VAL A 62 0.93 -12.09 92.87
CA VAL A 62 0.02 -12.55 91.81
C VAL A 62 -0.64 -11.38 91.10
N ARG A 63 -1.16 -10.40 91.85
CA ARG A 63 -1.81 -9.22 91.26
C ARG A 63 -0.82 -8.36 90.47
N ASN A 64 0.39 -8.19 90.95
CA ASN A 64 1.42 -7.38 90.30
C ASN A 64 1.96 -8.08 89.04
N ASP A 65 2.16 -9.39 89.10
CA ASP A 65 2.62 -10.21 87.99
C ASP A 65 1.55 -10.34 86.91
N LEU A 66 0.27 -10.48 87.30
CA LEU A 66 -0.86 -10.35 86.38
C LEU A 66 -0.90 -8.96 85.72
N ARG A 67 -0.74 -7.89 86.50
CA ARG A 67 -0.75 -6.52 85.96
C ARG A 67 0.40 -6.30 84.98
N SER A 68 1.62 -6.66 85.37
CA SER A 68 2.82 -6.50 84.55
C SER A 68 2.78 -7.38 83.31
N GLY A 69 2.36 -8.64 83.46
CA GLY A 69 2.21 -9.58 82.35
C GLY A 69 1.13 -9.15 81.36
N ILE A 70 -0.01 -8.65 81.83
CA ILE A 70 -1.05 -8.10 80.95
C ILE A 70 -0.54 -6.85 80.22
N MET A 71 0.20 -5.96 80.89
CA MET A 71 0.77 -4.77 80.24
C MET A 71 1.80 -5.15 79.17
N GLN A 72 2.69 -6.10 79.45
CA GLN A 72 3.66 -6.63 78.48
C GLN A 72 2.98 -7.32 77.29
N LEU A 73 1.95 -8.14 77.55
CA LEU A 73 1.18 -8.79 76.49
C LEU A 73 0.43 -7.76 75.64
N THR A 74 -0.07 -6.70 76.26
CA THR A 74 -0.72 -5.58 75.53
C THR A 74 0.29 -4.84 74.66
N GLU A 75 1.49 -4.58 75.15
CA GLU A 75 2.56 -3.91 74.40
C GLU A 75 3.04 -4.78 73.23
N LEU A 76 3.23 -6.08 73.45
CA LEU A 76 3.60 -7.03 72.40
C LEU A 76 2.52 -7.12 71.32
N ILE A 77 1.24 -7.25 71.71
CA ILE A 77 0.12 -7.24 70.76
C ILE A 77 0.10 -5.92 69.99
N TYR A 78 0.33 -4.80 70.65
CA TYR A 78 0.35 -3.50 70.00
C TYR A 78 1.49 -3.36 68.99
N GLU A 79 2.71 -3.76 69.37
CA GLU A 79 3.88 -3.71 68.49
C GLU A 79 3.74 -4.65 67.29
N ASP A 80 3.24 -5.86 67.51
CA ASP A 80 3.00 -6.85 66.46
C ASP A 80 1.90 -6.37 65.51
N THR A 81 0.79 -5.87 66.05
CA THR A 81 -0.29 -5.26 65.25
C THR A 81 0.24 -4.06 64.46
N ALA A 82 1.07 -3.20 65.05
CA ALA A 82 1.65 -2.05 64.37
C ALA A 82 2.59 -2.46 63.22
N LYS A 83 3.40 -3.51 63.42
CA LYS A 83 4.27 -4.09 62.38
C LYS A 83 3.46 -4.71 61.26
N GLU A 84 2.43 -5.49 61.58
CA GLU A 84 1.52 -6.06 60.58
C GLU A 84 0.80 -4.98 59.78
N ILE A 85 0.33 -3.92 60.42
CA ILE A 85 -0.29 -2.78 59.74
C ILE A 85 0.72 -2.09 58.81
N ALA A 86 1.95 -1.85 59.27
CA ALA A 86 2.98 -1.22 58.45
C ALA A 86 3.38 -2.10 57.25
N ALA A 87 3.47 -3.41 57.44
CA ALA A 87 3.72 -4.38 56.37
C ALA A 87 2.55 -4.41 55.38
N ALA A 88 1.31 -4.41 55.86
CA ALA A 88 0.11 -4.34 55.03
C ALA A 88 0.04 -3.03 54.22
N GLN A 89 0.32 -1.88 54.84
CA GLN A 89 0.39 -0.58 54.16
C GLN A 89 1.46 -0.58 53.05
N THR A 90 2.66 -1.10 53.35
CA THR A 90 3.73 -1.22 52.35
C THR A 90 3.32 -2.14 51.20
N GLY A 91 2.66 -3.25 51.50
CA GLY A 91 2.11 -4.17 50.50
C GLY A 91 1.08 -3.49 49.59
N VAL A 92 0.14 -2.72 50.16
CA VAL A 92 -0.86 -1.95 49.40
C VAL A 92 -0.19 -0.91 48.49
N ILE A 93 0.87 -0.24 48.95
CA ILE A 93 1.61 0.72 48.13
C ILE A 93 2.28 0.00 46.95
N ILE A 94 2.98 -1.11 47.19
CA ILE A 94 3.63 -1.88 46.11
C ILE A 94 2.59 -2.38 45.11
N MET A 95 1.45 -2.91 45.58
CA MET A 95 0.37 -3.37 44.72
C MET A 95 -0.27 -2.23 43.91
N SER A 96 -0.44 -1.04 44.50
CA SER A 96 -1.01 0.11 43.79
C SER A 96 -0.07 0.65 42.71
N VAL A 97 1.23 0.75 42.98
CA VAL A 97 2.23 1.15 41.97
C VAL A 97 2.37 0.09 40.87
N GLY A 98 2.36 -1.19 41.23
CA GLY A 98 2.43 -2.31 40.29
C GLY A 98 1.22 -2.35 39.35
N THR A 99 0.01 -2.21 39.90
CA THR A 99 -1.22 -2.16 39.09
C THR A 99 -1.28 -0.93 38.19
N ALA A 100 -0.87 0.25 38.67
CA ALA A 100 -0.77 1.44 37.82
C ALA A 100 0.20 1.23 36.63
N SER A 101 1.34 0.58 36.88
CA SER A 101 2.32 0.26 35.84
C SER A 101 1.78 -0.74 34.82
N ILE A 102 1.07 -1.79 35.28
CA ILE A 102 0.40 -2.77 34.39
C ILE A 102 -0.66 -2.08 33.54
N ILE A 103 -1.45 -1.15 34.09
CA ILE A 103 -2.45 -0.39 33.35
C ILE A 103 -1.79 0.44 32.25
N ILE A 104 -0.70 1.16 32.55
CA ILE A 104 0.04 1.95 31.56
C ILE A 104 0.58 1.06 30.44
N ILE A 105 1.21 -0.06 30.78
CA ILE A 105 1.73 -1.03 29.80
C ILE A 105 0.59 -1.59 28.95
N SER A 106 -0.55 -1.92 29.56
CA SER A 106 -1.74 -2.43 28.86
C SER A 106 -2.30 -1.41 27.87
N ILE A 107 -2.33 -0.12 28.24
CA ILE A 107 -2.73 0.96 27.33
C ILE A 107 -1.76 1.03 26.15
N LEU A 108 -0.44 1.01 26.38
CA LEU A 108 0.55 1.08 25.30
C LEU A 108 0.45 -0.11 24.34
N VAL A 109 0.31 -1.33 24.86
CA VAL A 109 0.12 -2.53 24.02
C VAL A 109 -1.19 -2.47 23.24
N ASN A 110 -2.26 -1.97 23.87
CA ASN A 110 -3.54 -1.80 23.19
C ASN A 110 -3.46 -0.76 22.05
N GLN A 111 -2.71 0.34 22.24
CA GLN A 111 -2.48 1.34 21.18
C GLN A 111 -1.79 0.73 19.95
N ILE A 112 -0.86 -0.20 20.15
CA ILE A 112 -0.21 -0.93 19.06
C ILE A 112 -1.25 -1.77 18.28
N GLY A 113 -2.13 -2.48 18.99
CA GLY A 113 -3.21 -3.26 18.37
C GLY A 113 -4.19 -2.38 17.57
N ILE A 114 -4.57 -1.22 18.13
CA ILE A 114 -5.42 -0.24 17.45
C ILE A 114 -4.71 0.31 16.23
N TYR A 115 -3.43 0.66 16.32
CA TYR A 115 -2.64 1.15 15.18
C TYR A 115 -2.61 0.16 14.02
N TYR A 116 -2.35 -1.12 14.30
CA TYR A 116 -2.40 -2.16 13.27
C TYR A 116 -3.80 -2.34 12.70
N THR A 117 -4.83 -2.32 13.55
CA THR A 117 -6.24 -2.43 13.12
C THR A 117 -6.64 -1.26 12.23
N LEU A 118 -6.28 -0.02 12.61
CA LEU A 118 -6.59 1.18 11.87
C LEU A 118 -5.84 1.24 10.54
N ARG A 119 -4.57 0.81 10.52
CA ARG A 119 -3.79 0.68 9.28
C ARG A 119 -4.38 -0.39 8.36
N ASN A 120 -4.85 -1.50 8.93
CA ASN A 120 -5.55 -2.52 8.16
C ASN A 120 -6.86 -1.98 7.59
N ILE A 121 -7.68 -1.28 8.40
CA ILE A 121 -8.91 -0.62 7.93
C ILE A 121 -8.58 0.40 6.84
N LEU A 122 -7.52 1.21 7.01
CA LEU A 122 -7.11 2.19 6.01
C LEU A 122 -6.72 1.52 4.68
N ASN A 123 -5.98 0.41 4.76
CA ASN A 123 -5.64 -0.41 3.59
C ASN A 123 -6.88 -1.08 2.99
N TYR A 124 -7.84 -1.52 3.82
CA TYR A 124 -9.12 -2.07 3.35
C TYR A 124 -9.99 -0.99 2.71
N THR A 125 -10.00 0.24 3.23
CA THR A 125 -10.73 1.38 2.65
C THR A 125 -10.07 1.91 1.39
N ALA A 126 -8.73 1.92 1.32
CA ALA A 126 -8.01 2.24 0.09
C ALA A 126 -8.29 1.17 -0.98
N ARG A 127 -8.25 -0.11 -0.59
CA ARG A 127 -8.71 -1.21 -1.44
C ARG A 127 -10.20 -1.10 -1.78
N LEU A 128 -11.06 -0.62 -0.89
CA LEU A 128 -12.48 -0.37 -1.20
C LEU A 128 -12.65 0.81 -2.15
N TYR A 129 -11.80 1.83 -2.07
CA TYR A 129 -11.74 2.93 -3.02
C TYR A 129 -11.20 2.47 -4.39
N ASP A 130 -10.33 1.45 -4.39
CA ASP A 130 -9.88 0.75 -5.59
C ASP A 130 -10.89 -0.27 -6.12
N LEU A 131 -11.81 -0.74 -5.29
CA LEU A 131 -12.90 -1.65 -5.64
C LEU A 131 -14.22 -0.92 -5.89
N LEU A 132 -14.29 0.40 -5.61
CA LEU A 132 -15.40 1.22 -6.03
C LEU A 132 -15.18 1.51 -7.52
N ASP A 133 -15.77 0.68 -8.35
CA ASP A 133 -16.04 1.04 -9.72
C ASP A 133 -17.10 2.15 -9.70
N ILE A 134 -16.67 3.35 -10.02
CA ILE A 134 -17.54 4.30 -10.71
C ILE A 134 -17.29 3.98 -12.20
N ASP A 135 -17.55 2.76 -12.71
CA ASP A 135 -18.85 2.15 -13.06
C ASP A 135 -18.69 0.63 -13.39
N GLU A 136 -19.41 -0.28 -12.70
CA GLU A 136 -19.28 -1.76 -12.82
C GLU A 136 -19.84 -2.42 -14.11
N ASP A 137 -20.40 -1.69 -15.09
CA ASP A 137 -21.16 -2.31 -16.21
C ASP A 137 -20.70 -1.92 -17.63
N ALA A 138 -19.66 -1.12 -17.77
CA ALA A 138 -19.09 -0.83 -19.09
C ALA A 138 -17.97 -1.82 -19.39
N LYS A 139 -17.92 -2.36 -20.60
CA LYS A 139 -16.67 -2.96 -21.12
C LYS A 139 -15.55 -1.93 -20.92
N GLU A 140 -14.70 -2.15 -19.93
CA GLU A 140 -13.74 -1.14 -19.45
C GLU A 140 -12.69 -0.78 -20.50
N ILE A 141 -12.42 -1.71 -21.43
CA ILE A 141 -11.78 -1.45 -22.71
C ILE A 141 -12.76 -1.85 -23.80
N GLU A 142 -13.37 -0.87 -24.46
CA GLU A 142 -14.03 -1.08 -25.74
C GLU A 142 -13.39 -0.13 -26.73
N PHE A 143 -13.03 -0.64 -27.91
CA PHE A 143 -12.60 0.22 -29.01
C PHE A 143 -13.78 1.10 -29.43
N LYS A 144 -13.85 2.28 -28.83
CA LYS A 144 -14.94 3.24 -29.08
C LYS A 144 -14.83 3.77 -30.50
N SER A 145 -15.97 3.93 -31.18
CA SER A 145 -16.01 4.55 -32.51
C SER A 145 -15.44 5.98 -32.53
N THR A 146 -15.38 6.65 -31.38
CA THR A 146 -14.75 7.98 -31.21
C THR A 146 -13.22 7.93 -31.22
N ALA A 147 -12.61 6.75 -31.11
CA ALA A 147 -11.17 6.54 -31.19
C ALA A 147 -10.68 6.26 -32.61
N LEU A 148 -11.57 6.16 -33.61
CA LEU A 148 -11.22 5.93 -35.01
C LEU A 148 -10.37 7.09 -35.55
N THR A 149 -9.24 6.74 -36.14
CA THR A 149 -8.34 7.69 -36.80
C THR A 149 -8.71 7.90 -38.27
N ASN A 150 -9.62 7.08 -38.81
CA ASN A 150 -9.97 7.00 -40.23
C ASN A 150 -8.78 6.58 -41.11
N LEU A 151 -7.73 6.01 -40.50
CA LEU A 151 -6.64 5.34 -41.19
C LEU A 151 -6.83 3.84 -40.97
N HIS A 152 -7.24 3.14 -42.03
CA HIS A 152 -7.68 1.74 -41.92
C HIS A 152 -6.59 0.81 -41.39
N TRP A 153 -5.33 1.03 -41.76
CA TRP A 153 -4.21 0.24 -41.28
C TRP A 153 -3.95 0.46 -39.79
N LEU A 154 -4.03 1.70 -39.32
CA LEU A 154 -3.82 2.10 -37.93
C LEU A 154 -4.97 1.63 -37.02
N ASP A 155 -6.21 1.80 -37.46
CA ASP A 155 -7.40 1.36 -36.71
C ASP A 155 -7.46 -0.17 -36.59
N ASN A 156 -6.98 -0.92 -37.58
CA ASN A 156 -6.91 -2.38 -37.51
C ASN A 156 -5.87 -2.86 -36.49
N GLY A 157 -4.67 -2.26 -36.49
CA GLY A 157 -3.62 -2.61 -35.53
C GLY A 157 -4.05 -2.30 -34.09
N ARG A 158 -4.70 -1.13 -33.88
CA ARG A 158 -5.24 -0.73 -32.58
C ARG A 158 -6.33 -1.67 -32.10
N LYS A 159 -7.24 -2.08 -32.99
CA LYS A 159 -8.27 -3.06 -32.66
C LYS A 159 -7.66 -4.40 -32.24
N ALA A 160 -6.66 -4.91 -32.98
CA ALA A 160 -5.97 -6.15 -32.61
C ALA A 160 -5.29 -6.04 -31.23
N CYS A 161 -4.67 -4.90 -30.94
CA CYS A 161 -4.08 -4.63 -29.63
C CYS A 161 -5.13 -4.58 -28.51
N PHE A 162 -6.28 -3.94 -28.76
CA PHE A 162 -7.38 -3.87 -27.79
C PHE A 162 -8.07 -5.21 -27.55
N ASP A 163 -8.28 -6.02 -28.60
CA ASP A 163 -8.88 -7.35 -28.48
C ASP A 163 -8.02 -8.27 -27.60
N GLU A 164 -6.69 -8.23 -27.77
CA GLU A 164 -5.75 -9.02 -26.96
C GLU A 164 -5.57 -8.46 -25.54
N ALA A 165 -5.63 -7.14 -25.37
CA ALA A 165 -5.65 -6.50 -24.05
C ALA A 165 -6.93 -6.83 -23.28
N ASP A 166 -8.08 -6.90 -23.96
CA ASP A 166 -9.34 -7.35 -23.38
C ASP A 166 -9.22 -8.80 -22.91
N GLU A 167 -8.62 -9.71 -23.69
CA GLU A 167 -8.36 -11.09 -23.23
C GLU A 167 -7.52 -11.16 -21.93
N VAL A 168 -6.54 -10.28 -21.79
CA VAL A 168 -5.73 -10.16 -20.56
C VAL A 168 -6.59 -9.66 -19.40
N ILE A 169 -7.38 -8.61 -19.59
CA ILE A 169 -8.26 -8.05 -18.57
C ILE A 169 -9.31 -9.07 -18.15
N ASP A 170 -9.92 -9.77 -19.11
CA ASP A 170 -10.84 -10.86 -18.88
C ASP A 170 -10.21 -11.98 -18.05
N THR A 171 -8.95 -12.30 -18.33
CA THR A 171 -8.17 -13.30 -17.61
C THR A 171 -7.84 -12.86 -16.18
N ILE A 172 -7.63 -11.56 -15.95
CA ILE A 172 -7.48 -10.95 -14.61
C ILE A 172 -8.81 -11.00 -13.85
N ASN A 173 -9.92 -10.55 -14.47
CA ASN A 173 -11.25 -10.51 -13.89
C ASN A 173 -11.75 -11.92 -13.54
N LYS A 174 -11.47 -12.93 -14.39
CA LYS A 174 -11.78 -14.35 -14.14
C LYS A 174 -10.82 -15.01 -13.15
N ASN A 175 -9.84 -14.28 -12.61
CA ASN A 175 -8.82 -14.72 -11.66
C ASN A 175 -8.17 -16.07 -12.05
N LYS A 176 -7.85 -16.24 -13.34
CA LYS A 176 -7.26 -17.49 -13.84
C LYS A 176 -5.85 -17.71 -13.26
N ARG A 177 -5.32 -18.93 -13.43
CA ARG A 177 -3.97 -19.30 -13.00
C ARG A 177 -2.93 -18.32 -13.56
N ALA A 178 -1.92 -18.02 -12.75
CA ALA A 178 -0.84 -17.09 -13.13
C ALA A 178 -0.12 -17.51 -14.42
N ASP A 179 -0.06 -18.80 -14.73
CA ASP A 179 0.53 -19.32 -15.98
C ASP A 179 -0.29 -18.91 -17.20
N THR A 180 -1.62 -19.01 -17.13
CA THR A 180 -2.54 -18.59 -18.20
C THR A 180 -2.49 -17.07 -18.41
N LEU A 181 -2.43 -16.31 -17.32
CA LEU A 181 -2.28 -14.85 -17.36
C LEU A 181 -0.96 -14.43 -18.00
N LYS A 182 0.16 -15.11 -17.66
CA LYS A 182 1.45 -14.87 -18.30
C LYS A 182 1.42 -15.18 -19.79
N THR A 183 0.74 -16.25 -20.20
CA THR A 183 0.61 -16.61 -21.62
C THR A 183 -0.20 -15.55 -22.37
N ALA A 184 -1.37 -15.16 -21.87
CA ALA A 184 -2.18 -14.09 -22.47
C ALA A 184 -1.39 -12.76 -22.53
N TYR A 185 -0.70 -12.40 -21.45
CA TYR A 185 0.11 -11.19 -21.41
C TYR A 185 1.27 -11.19 -22.42
N LYS A 186 1.92 -12.35 -22.61
CA LYS A 186 2.95 -12.51 -23.64
C LYS A 186 2.35 -12.46 -25.05
N GLY A 187 1.13 -12.99 -25.25
CA GLY A 187 0.36 -12.84 -26.47
C GLY A 187 0.16 -11.36 -26.81
N MET A 188 -0.39 -10.60 -25.87
CA MET A 188 -0.55 -9.14 -25.96
C MET A 188 0.75 -8.41 -26.31
N LEU A 189 1.85 -8.69 -25.60
CA LEU A 189 3.13 -8.05 -25.89
C LEU A 189 3.66 -8.38 -27.30
N ASN A 190 3.42 -9.60 -27.78
CA ASN A 190 3.86 -10.02 -29.11
C ASN A 190 3.03 -9.36 -30.22
N VAL A 191 1.71 -9.30 -30.05
CA VAL A 191 0.82 -8.57 -30.97
C VAL A 191 1.23 -7.10 -31.00
N LEU A 192 1.36 -6.47 -29.84
CA LEU A 192 1.77 -5.06 -29.73
C LEU A 192 3.14 -4.81 -30.38
N TYR A 193 4.09 -5.73 -30.20
CA TYR A 193 5.40 -5.62 -30.84
C TYR A 193 5.28 -5.62 -32.37
N ASN A 194 4.52 -6.57 -32.94
CA ASN A 194 4.37 -6.67 -34.38
C ASN A 194 3.62 -5.48 -34.97
N GLU A 195 2.53 -5.04 -34.31
CA GLU A 195 1.77 -3.86 -34.75
C GLU A 195 2.63 -2.60 -34.71
N PHE A 196 3.40 -2.38 -33.64
CA PHE A 196 4.33 -1.24 -33.59
C PHE A 196 5.44 -1.33 -34.62
N GLN A 197 5.97 -2.51 -34.95
CA GLN A 197 6.97 -2.62 -36.02
C GLN A 197 6.37 -2.32 -37.40
N ASN A 198 5.12 -2.74 -37.64
CA ASN A 198 4.42 -2.40 -38.88
C ASN A 198 4.13 -0.90 -38.94
N GLU A 199 3.62 -0.32 -37.87
CA GLU A 199 3.35 1.13 -37.78
C GLU A 199 4.63 1.96 -37.89
N ASP A 200 5.72 1.57 -37.22
CA ASP A 200 7.03 2.22 -37.34
C ASP A 200 7.50 2.24 -38.81
N LYS A 201 7.29 1.13 -39.55
CA LYS A 201 7.65 1.04 -40.97
C LYS A 201 6.81 2.00 -41.82
N GLU A 202 5.50 2.03 -41.61
CA GLU A 202 4.59 2.94 -42.32
C GLU A 202 4.91 4.41 -42.01
N ILE A 203 5.21 4.74 -40.74
CA ILE A 203 5.61 6.10 -40.35
C ILE A 203 6.89 6.53 -41.06
N ARG A 204 7.88 5.64 -41.21
CA ARG A 204 9.11 5.93 -41.97
C ARG A 204 8.87 6.10 -43.46
N GLU A 205 7.93 5.36 -44.04
CA GLU A 205 7.53 5.56 -45.43
C GLU A 205 6.85 6.93 -45.61
N LEU A 206 5.94 7.31 -44.72
CA LEU A 206 5.30 8.62 -44.71
C LEU A 206 6.29 9.79 -44.46
N GLU A 207 7.32 9.57 -43.64
CA GLU A 207 8.44 10.50 -43.48
C GLU A 207 9.18 10.69 -44.81
N SER A 208 9.51 9.60 -45.52
CA SER A 208 10.18 9.65 -46.82
C SER A 208 9.35 10.35 -47.91
N GLU A 209 8.03 10.24 -47.81
CA GLU A 209 7.07 10.94 -48.68
C GLU A 209 6.85 12.40 -48.29
N ASN A 210 7.53 12.94 -47.27
CA ASN A 210 7.33 14.29 -46.72
C ASN A 210 5.90 14.56 -46.21
N LEU A 211 5.19 13.52 -45.75
CA LEU A 211 3.87 13.64 -45.15
C LEU A 211 3.91 13.86 -43.64
N ILE A 212 5.02 13.52 -42.96
CA ILE A 212 5.24 13.73 -41.53
C ILE A 212 6.65 14.31 -41.32
N GLN A 213 6.86 15.09 -40.26
CA GLN A 213 8.20 15.59 -39.91
C GLN A 213 9.04 14.49 -39.23
N ALA A 214 10.35 14.48 -39.49
CA ALA A 214 11.27 13.51 -38.88
C ALA A 214 11.19 13.50 -37.34
N ASP A 215 11.11 14.68 -36.72
CA ASP A 215 11.01 14.80 -35.26
C ASP A 215 9.71 14.18 -34.70
N GLU A 216 8.58 14.35 -35.42
CA GLU A 216 7.28 13.78 -35.02
C GLU A 216 7.28 12.25 -35.17
N ALA A 217 7.90 11.74 -36.24
CA ALA A 217 8.09 10.31 -36.48
C ALA A 217 8.98 9.67 -35.39
N ASP A 218 10.11 10.29 -35.07
CA ASP A 218 11.04 9.82 -34.04
C ASP A 218 10.40 9.82 -32.64
N GLU A 219 9.63 10.86 -32.31
CA GLU A 219 8.91 10.94 -31.02
C GLU A 219 7.86 9.81 -30.88
N HIS A 220 7.10 9.54 -31.95
CA HIS A 220 6.10 8.47 -31.94
C HIS A 220 6.73 7.08 -31.82
N ILE A 221 7.80 6.81 -32.57
CA ILE A 221 8.56 5.55 -32.49
C ILE A 221 9.17 5.39 -31.08
N GLN A 222 9.67 6.48 -30.48
CA GLN A 222 10.17 6.45 -29.11
C GLN A 222 9.04 6.13 -28.11
N ALA A 223 7.82 6.63 -28.34
CA ALA A 223 6.66 6.30 -27.52
C ALA A 223 6.34 4.80 -27.55
N HIS A 224 6.44 4.13 -28.71
CA HIS A 224 6.30 2.67 -28.80
C HIS A 224 7.34 1.91 -27.95
N VAL A 225 8.59 2.36 -27.95
CA VAL A 225 9.64 1.78 -27.11
C VAL A 225 9.31 1.94 -25.62
N LEU A 226 8.92 3.16 -25.20
CA LEU A 226 8.58 3.43 -23.80
C LEU A 226 7.35 2.66 -23.34
N MET A 227 6.33 2.53 -24.19
CA MET A 227 5.13 1.76 -23.91
C MET A 227 5.46 0.27 -23.69
N ARG A 228 6.27 -0.33 -24.57
CA ARG A 228 6.73 -1.72 -24.41
C ARG A 228 7.54 -1.93 -23.14
N GLN A 229 8.41 -0.99 -22.78
CA GLN A 229 9.17 -1.04 -21.53
C GLN A 229 8.26 -0.99 -20.30
N ARG A 230 7.27 -0.09 -20.29
CA ARG A 230 6.29 0.01 -19.20
C ARG A 230 5.49 -1.27 -19.04
N LEU A 231 4.95 -1.81 -20.13
CA LEU A 231 4.20 -3.06 -20.11
C LEU A 231 5.09 -4.25 -19.66
N SER A 232 6.34 -4.29 -20.09
CA SER A 232 7.30 -5.30 -19.60
C SER A 232 7.47 -5.26 -18.07
N MET A 233 7.46 -4.08 -17.46
CA MET A 233 7.48 -3.93 -16.00
C MET A 233 6.17 -4.39 -15.34
N VAL A 234 5.02 -4.10 -15.95
CA VAL A 234 3.69 -4.51 -15.46
C VAL A 234 3.55 -6.03 -15.40
N MET A 235 4.22 -6.77 -16.29
CA MET A 235 4.25 -8.23 -16.23
C MET A 235 4.65 -8.76 -14.85
N SER A 236 5.62 -8.12 -14.19
CA SER A 236 6.08 -8.52 -12.85
C SER A 236 4.97 -8.41 -11.80
N LEU A 237 4.11 -7.39 -11.90
CA LEU A 237 2.97 -7.15 -11.02
C LEU A 237 1.87 -8.20 -11.23
N LEU A 238 1.64 -8.63 -12.48
CA LEU A 238 0.67 -9.67 -12.81
C LEU A 238 1.05 -11.05 -12.26
N THR A 239 2.34 -11.29 -12.02
CA THR A 239 2.79 -12.55 -11.39
C THR A 239 2.47 -12.65 -9.90
N SER A 240 2.08 -11.54 -9.28
CA SER A 240 1.65 -11.51 -7.87
C SER A 240 0.41 -12.38 -7.65
N LYS A 241 0.31 -12.96 -6.45
CA LYS A 241 -0.91 -13.67 -5.98
C LYS A 241 -1.94 -12.70 -5.40
N ASP A 242 -1.56 -11.46 -5.10
CA ASP A 242 -2.45 -10.46 -4.50
C ASP A 242 -3.36 -9.84 -5.57
N ILE A 243 -4.67 -9.90 -5.33
CA ILE A 243 -5.69 -9.38 -6.24
C ILE A 243 -5.51 -7.86 -6.39
N ALA A 244 -5.19 -7.14 -5.31
CA ALA A 244 -4.99 -5.70 -5.38
C ALA A 244 -3.81 -5.33 -6.32
N THR A 245 -2.72 -6.11 -6.30
CA THR A 245 -1.60 -5.89 -7.25
C THR A 245 -2.04 -6.13 -8.70
N ARG A 246 -2.89 -7.14 -8.95
CA ARG A 246 -3.42 -7.41 -10.30
C ARG A 246 -4.40 -6.34 -10.77
N THR A 247 -5.20 -5.76 -9.88
CA THR A 247 -6.07 -4.62 -10.19
C THR A 247 -5.25 -3.39 -10.57
N VAL A 248 -4.15 -3.12 -9.85
CA VAL A 248 -3.22 -2.05 -10.24
C VAL A 248 -2.60 -2.31 -11.61
N ALA A 249 -2.16 -3.54 -11.87
CA ALA A 249 -1.61 -3.92 -13.17
C ALA A 249 -2.64 -3.80 -14.30
N LYS A 250 -3.90 -4.20 -14.06
CA LYS A 250 -5.04 -4.00 -15.00
C LYS A 250 -5.20 -2.52 -15.34
N ARG A 251 -5.26 -1.64 -14.33
CA ARG A 251 -5.39 -0.19 -14.53
C ARG A 251 -4.22 0.40 -15.31
N GLU A 252 -3.00 -0.05 -15.05
CA GLU A 252 -1.82 0.41 -15.77
C GLU A 252 -1.86 0.00 -17.25
N ILE A 253 -2.34 -1.21 -17.57
CA ILE A 253 -2.54 -1.64 -18.97
C ILE A 253 -3.55 -0.72 -19.67
N ILE A 254 -4.70 -0.46 -19.04
CA ILE A 254 -5.73 0.43 -19.59
C ILE A 254 -5.15 1.83 -19.83
N ALA A 255 -4.50 2.42 -18.83
CA ALA A 255 -3.98 3.77 -18.89
C ALA A 255 -2.90 3.95 -19.97
N VAL A 256 -2.04 2.95 -20.16
CA VAL A 256 -0.99 2.99 -21.18
C VAL A 256 -1.59 2.92 -22.59
N PHE A 257 -2.58 2.04 -22.81
CA PHE A 257 -3.26 1.90 -24.10
C PHE A 257 -4.11 3.14 -24.43
N GLU A 258 -4.95 3.60 -23.49
CA GLU A 258 -5.76 4.80 -23.69
C GLU A 258 -4.88 6.03 -23.90
N GLY A 259 -3.82 6.19 -23.12
CA GLY A 259 -2.91 7.32 -23.22
C GLY A 259 -2.28 7.42 -24.61
N HIS A 260 -1.66 6.36 -25.10
CA HIS A 260 -0.99 6.38 -26.40
C HIS A 260 -2.01 6.50 -27.54
N PHE A 261 -3.01 5.62 -27.59
CA PHE A 261 -3.95 5.57 -28.71
C PHE A 261 -4.83 6.81 -28.79
N SER A 262 -5.36 7.34 -27.68
CA SER A 262 -6.24 8.51 -27.74
C SER A 262 -5.50 9.82 -28.04
N THR A 263 -4.17 9.87 -27.86
CA THR A 263 -3.38 11.09 -28.01
C THR A 263 -2.42 11.03 -29.19
N MET A 264 -1.44 10.13 -29.18
CA MET A 264 -0.34 10.09 -30.15
C MET A 264 -0.84 9.66 -31.52
N ASP A 265 -1.52 8.52 -31.63
CA ASP A 265 -2.06 8.02 -32.90
C ASP A 265 -3.08 8.98 -33.51
N MET A 266 -3.86 9.65 -32.65
CA MET A 266 -4.83 10.65 -33.08
C MET A 266 -4.15 11.92 -33.59
N GLN A 267 -3.01 12.31 -33.02
CA GLN A 267 -2.21 13.42 -33.51
C GLN A 267 -1.53 13.07 -34.84
N LEU A 268 -0.94 11.87 -34.93
CA LEU A 268 -0.36 11.31 -36.15
C LEU A 268 -1.39 11.32 -37.29
N ALA A 269 -2.58 10.78 -37.05
CA ALA A 269 -3.64 10.74 -38.04
C ALA A 269 -4.07 12.14 -38.50
N LYS A 270 -4.17 13.11 -37.57
CA LYS A 270 -4.49 14.51 -37.92
C LYS A 270 -3.40 15.15 -38.77
N ALA A 271 -2.13 14.88 -38.49
CA ALA A 271 -1.01 15.41 -39.27
C ALA A 271 -1.06 14.89 -40.71
N ILE A 272 -1.28 13.58 -40.88
CA ILE A 272 -1.41 12.92 -42.19
C ILE A 272 -2.59 13.50 -42.97
N HIS A 273 -3.79 13.54 -42.38
CA HIS A 273 -4.99 14.06 -43.06
C HIS A 273 -4.83 15.53 -43.48
N LYS A 274 -4.19 16.34 -42.65
CA LYS A 274 -3.91 17.75 -42.98
C LYS A 274 -3.02 17.84 -44.22
N LYS A 275 -1.94 17.05 -44.27
CA LYS A 275 -0.96 17.06 -45.36
C LYS A 275 -1.53 16.54 -46.67
N ILE A 276 -2.38 15.51 -46.63
CA ILE A 276 -3.10 15.02 -47.81
C ILE A 276 -4.00 16.13 -48.37
N LYS A 277 -4.80 16.77 -47.51
CA LYS A 277 -5.69 17.85 -47.93
C LYS A 277 -4.95 19.06 -48.51
N ASP A 278 -3.83 19.43 -47.90
CA ASP A 278 -3.00 20.54 -48.40
C ASP A 278 -2.46 20.23 -49.82
N ARG A 279 -2.05 18.99 -50.09
CA ARG A 279 -1.63 18.55 -51.43
C ARG A 279 -2.77 18.54 -52.44
N GLU A 280 -3.96 18.05 -52.06
CA GLU A 280 -5.13 18.07 -52.95
C GLU A 280 -5.49 19.51 -53.36
N LEU A 281 -5.42 20.47 -52.42
CA LEU A 281 -5.63 21.88 -52.71
C LEU A 281 -4.56 22.49 -53.61
N GLU A 282 -3.29 22.09 -53.47
CA GLU A 282 -2.21 22.52 -54.35
C GLU A 282 -2.43 22.03 -55.78
N VAL A 283 -2.85 20.77 -55.96
CA VAL A 283 -3.17 20.20 -57.27
C VAL A 283 -4.39 20.88 -57.90
N ASP A 284 -5.47 21.06 -57.13
CA ASP A 284 -6.68 21.74 -57.62
C ASP A 284 -6.43 23.21 -58.01
N ASN A 285 -5.50 23.88 -57.32
CA ASN A 285 -5.10 25.25 -57.67
C ASN A 285 -4.17 25.30 -58.89
N ALA A 286 -3.28 24.31 -59.05
CA ALA A 286 -2.42 24.20 -60.22
C ALA A 286 -3.25 23.94 -61.50
N LEU A 287 -4.24 23.06 -61.43
CA LEU A 287 -5.14 22.78 -62.56
C LEU A 287 -5.94 24.02 -62.99
N LYS A 288 -6.38 24.86 -62.04
CA LYS A 288 -7.07 26.12 -62.36
C LYS A 288 -6.17 27.18 -62.98
N LEU A 289 -4.88 27.18 -62.64
CA LEU A 289 -3.90 28.09 -63.24
C LEU A 289 -3.54 27.67 -64.68
N GLU A 290 -3.56 26.37 -64.98
CA GLU A 290 -3.40 25.87 -66.36
C GLU A 290 -4.62 26.21 -67.22
N ASP A 291 -5.84 26.05 -66.70
CA ASP A 291 -7.08 26.45 -67.41
C ASP A 291 -7.15 27.98 -67.64
N GLU A 292 -6.61 28.81 -66.76
CA GLU A 292 -6.56 30.28 -66.93
C GLU A 292 -5.45 30.74 -67.90
N GLN A 293 -4.41 29.94 -68.14
CA GLN A 293 -3.36 30.25 -69.13
C GLN A 293 -3.74 29.84 -70.56
N GLU A 294 -4.51 28.77 -70.75
CA GLU A 294 -5.00 28.39 -72.09
C GLU A 294 -6.02 29.40 -72.66
N ASP A 295 -6.73 30.16 -71.82
CA ASP A 295 -7.68 31.20 -72.24
C ASP A 295 -7.00 32.56 -72.58
N GLU A 296 -5.72 32.78 -72.22
CA GLU A 296 -4.96 33.99 -72.58
C GLU A 296 -4.14 33.85 -73.87
N ASP A 297 -3.83 32.64 -74.33
CA ASP A 297 -3.10 32.39 -75.59
C ASP A 297 -3.99 32.37 -76.85
N GLU A 298 -5.32 32.50 -76.73
CA GLU A 298 -6.26 32.61 -77.88
C GLU A 298 -6.55 34.06 -78.33
N LYS A 299 -5.73 35.02 -77.91
CA LYS A 299 -5.80 36.41 -78.41
C LYS A 299 -4.41 37.01 -78.60
N ASP A 300 -3.71 36.59 -79.65
CA ASP A 300 -2.86 37.46 -80.48
C ASP A 300 -2.27 36.61 -81.61
N ASP A 301 -3.01 36.47 -82.71
CA ASP A 301 -2.46 36.12 -84.02
C ASP A 301 -3.41 36.63 -85.10
N ASP A 302 -3.21 37.90 -85.47
CA ASP A 302 -3.53 38.45 -86.78
C ASP A 302 -2.47 39.51 -87.11
N GLU A 303 -1.88 39.39 -88.32
CA GLU A 303 -0.92 40.27 -89.03
C GLU A 303 0.57 40.04 -88.68
N ASP A 304 1.54 39.83 -89.58
CA ASP A 304 1.65 39.62 -91.04
C ASP A 304 3.16 39.32 -91.32
N GLU A 305 3.46 38.63 -92.44
CA GLU A 305 4.58 38.81 -93.42
C GLU A 305 6.00 39.21 -92.90
N ASP A 306 7.18 38.77 -93.38
CA ASP A 306 7.65 38.07 -94.59
C ASP A 306 9.21 37.95 -94.49
N GLU A 307 9.81 37.18 -95.42
CA GLU A 307 11.20 37.25 -95.96
C GLU A 307 12.40 36.87 -95.05
N GLU A 308 13.09 35.75 -95.30
CA GLU A 308 14.15 35.45 -96.30
C GLU A 308 15.60 35.73 -95.83
N ASP A 309 16.43 34.70 -96.04
CA ASP A 309 17.84 34.69 -96.43
C ASP A 309 19.05 34.68 -95.44
N GLU A 310 19.85 33.63 -95.69
CA GLU A 310 21.32 33.57 -95.87
C GLU A 310 22.30 33.59 -94.67
N ASP A 311 22.93 32.41 -94.53
CA ASP A 311 24.38 32.14 -94.61
C ASP A 311 25.41 32.42 -93.47
N GLU A 312 26.39 31.50 -93.48
CA GLU A 312 27.80 31.56 -93.03
C GLU A 312 28.12 31.40 -91.53
N GLU A 313 28.82 30.30 -91.17
CA GLU A 313 30.25 30.23 -90.74
C GLU A 313 30.41 30.58 -89.24
N GLU A 314 31.34 30.09 -88.42
CA GLU A 314 32.46 29.16 -88.41
C GLU A 314 32.75 28.91 -86.90
N ASP A 315 33.48 27.84 -86.58
CA ASP A 315 34.40 27.66 -85.45
C ASP A 315 34.14 28.32 -84.06
N GLU A 316 34.16 27.51 -82.98
CA GLU A 316 35.33 27.53 -82.07
C GLU A 316 35.30 26.43 -80.98
N LYS A 317 36.51 26.17 -80.49
CA LYS A 317 36.99 25.07 -79.63
C LYS A 317 36.70 25.24 -78.14
N GLY A 318 36.70 24.11 -77.44
CA GLY A 318 37.12 23.95 -76.03
C GLY A 318 36.73 22.56 -75.55
N GLN A 319 37.61 21.55 -75.38
CA GLN A 319 38.60 21.37 -74.29
C GLN A 319 37.97 21.73 -72.92
N GLU A 320 37.87 20.88 -71.90
CA GLU A 320 38.76 19.86 -71.32
C GLU A 320 37.89 18.80 -70.58
N ASP A 321 38.24 17.51 -70.61
CA ASP A 321 38.89 16.73 -69.52
C ASP A 321 38.25 16.95 -68.12
N GLU A 322 37.95 15.98 -67.25
CA GLU A 322 38.55 14.69 -66.98
C GLU A 322 37.75 13.99 -65.85
N GLN A 323 38.05 12.70 -65.62
CA GLN A 323 37.82 11.89 -64.41
C GLN A 323 36.49 11.12 -64.31
N GLN A 324 36.48 9.81 -64.60
CA GLN A 324 36.88 8.71 -63.69
C GLN A 324 35.97 8.67 -62.45
N TYR A 325 35.27 7.59 -62.09
CA TYR A 325 35.78 6.23 -61.91
C TYR A 325 34.62 5.23 -61.95
N ASN A 326 35.00 4.02 -62.35
CA ASN A 326 34.18 2.86 -62.65
C ASN A 326 33.88 2.01 -61.40
N ASN A 327 32.92 1.09 -61.56
CA ASN A 327 32.77 -0.22 -60.92
C ASN A 327 31.91 -0.40 -59.65
N ASN A 328 30.71 -0.95 -59.88
CA ASN A 328 30.30 -2.34 -59.57
C ASN A 328 31.02 -3.06 -58.40
N ILE A 329 30.24 -3.46 -57.38
CA ILE A 329 30.29 -4.75 -56.64
C ILE A 329 28.87 -4.94 -56.05
N ALA A 330 27.97 -5.79 -56.58
CA ALA A 330 27.85 -7.26 -56.47
C ALA A 330 27.67 -7.80 -55.03
N ASN A 331 26.49 -8.38 -54.81
CA ASN A 331 26.09 -9.39 -53.82
C ASN A 331 27.15 -9.91 -52.82
N GLU A 332 26.79 -9.95 -51.53
CA GLU A 332 27.09 -11.13 -50.71
C GLU A 332 26.06 -11.28 -49.59
N TYR A 333 25.43 -12.45 -49.56
CA TYR A 333 24.67 -12.97 -48.42
C TYR A 333 25.68 -13.28 -47.31
N ASP A 334 25.38 -12.89 -46.07
CA ASP A 334 25.82 -13.69 -44.94
C ASP A 334 24.75 -13.73 -43.85
N VAL A 335 24.35 -14.96 -43.59
CA VAL A 335 23.49 -15.42 -42.50
C VAL A 335 24.46 -15.85 -41.41
N GLU A 336 24.39 -15.27 -40.21
CA GLU A 336 24.79 -16.00 -38.99
C GLU A 336 24.25 -15.35 -37.71
N ASP A 337 23.49 -16.17 -36.99
CA ASP A 337 23.49 -16.38 -35.54
C ASP A 337 23.08 -15.28 -34.53
N TYR A 338 21.82 -15.40 -34.12
CA TYR A 338 21.42 -15.78 -32.76
C TYR A 338 22.56 -16.03 -31.75
N THR A 339 22.60 -15.24 -30.67
CA THR A 339 22.52 -15.68 -29.24
C THR A 339 22.97 -14.55 -28.32
N GLY A 340 22.20 -14.24 -27.26
CA GLY A 340 22.66 -13.30 -26.24
C GLY A 340 21.63 -12.85 -25.21
N PHE A 341 21.02 -13.81 -24.50
CA PHE A 341 20.37 -13.55 -23.20
C PHE A 341 21.43 -13.16 -22.16
N ILE A 342 21.22 -12.04 -21.45
CA ILE A 342 21.45 -11.90 -20.00
C ILE A 342 20.27 -11.14 -19.41
#